data_AF-A0A3L7P9E3-F1
#
_entry.id   AF-A0A3L7P9E3-F1
#
_cell.length_a   1.000
_cell.length_b   1.000
_cell.length_c   1.000
_cell.angle_alpha   90.00
_cell.angle_beta   90.00
_cell.angle_gamma   90.00
#
_symmetry.space_group_name_H-M   'P 1'
#
loop_
_entity.id
_entity.type
_entity.pdbx_description
1 polymer ?
#
loop_
_entity_poly.entity_id
_entity_poly.type
_entity_poly.pdbx_seq_one_letter_code
_entity_poly.pdbx_strand_id
1 'polypeptide(L)'
;HNGADDNASGVAGLLEVAEAIQHLPQRPRRSILIAFWDGEEKGLLGSYHFLRVAPEGLAGRRVALSVNLDMIGRLRGGRLEVYGTRTAHGLRETVVQANSRPSHAAGLDLAFVWDIEDDSDHYPFITARVPTVMFHTGLHDNYHRPSDDVQLINLEGIEPVARLTLGFVTAVANDAAPIPAFRDRAWGESNVTRNRVEAAAPDTDGSPRGRWGLGTRQDPGEPASPVVVRVWRDSPAAAAGALAGDRVMTVDGTRISSQDDMLRRLRGATVMTAIDVERRGRIVRLELRERAE
;
A
#
# COMPACT_ATOMS: atom_id res chain seq x y z
N HIS A 1 -28.18 7.30 -12.66
CA HIS A 1 -27.11 7.57 -11.69
C HIS A 1 -26.02 8.29 -12.46
N ASN A 2 -25.56 9.46 -12.03
CA ASN A 2 -24.52 10.19 -12.75
C ASN A 2 -23.15 9.54 -12.51
N GLY A 3 -22.94 8.93 -11.34
CA GLY A 3 -21.77 8.10 -11.05
C GLY A 3 -20.48 8.92 -11.06
N ALA A 4 -20.54 10.15 -10.55
CA ALA A 4 -19.42 11.08 -10.60
C ALA A 4 -18.21 10.56 -9.81
N ASP A 5 -18.43 10.03 -8.61
CA ASP A 5 -17.37 9.33 -7.88
C ASP A 5 -17.28 7.89 -8.33
N ASP A 6 -18.44 7.24 -8.50
CA ASP A 6 -18.62 5.81 -8.76
C ASP A 6 -19.11 5.54 -10.20
N ASN A 7 -18.24 5.29 -11.18
CA ASN A 7 -16.78 5.35 -11.09
C ASN A 7 -16.16 6.32 -12.10
N ALA A 8 -16.83 7.44 -12.44
CA ALA A 8 -16.27 8.43 -13.36
C ALA A 8 -14.97 9.05 -12.83
N SER A 9 -14.80 9.15 -11.50
CA SER A 9 -13.57 9.63 -10.88
C SER A 9 -12.38 8.69 -11.13
N GLY A 10 -12.56 7.37 -11.01
CA GLY A 10 -11.53 6.36 -11.30
C GLY A 10 -11.17 6.34 -12.79
N VAL A 11 -12.17 6.47 -13.67
CA VAL A 11 -11.97 6.62 -15.12
C VAL A 11 -11.12 7.85 -15.43
N ALA A 12 -11.46 9.01 -14.85
CA ALA A 12 -10.72 10.25 -15.07
C ALA A 12 -9.26 10.14 -14.57
N GLY A 13 -9.04 9.57 -13.38
CA GLY A 13 -7.68 9.34 -12.87
C GLY A 13 -6.88 8.35 -13.70
N LEU A 14 -7.50 7.30 -14.24
CA LEU A 14 -6.83 6.33 -15.10
C LEU A 14 -6.43 6.95 -16.45
N LEU A 15 -7.26 7.82 -17.01
CA LEU A 15 -6.92 8.58 -18.23
C LEU A 15 -5.70 9.50 -18.01
N GLU A 16 -5.67 10.23 -16.89
CA GLU A 16 -4.53 11.06 -16.49
C GLU A 16 -3.25 10.23 -16.34
N VAL A 17 -3.33 9.08 -15.65
CA VAL A 17 -2.19 8.16 -15.51
C VAL A 17 -1.74 7.63 -16.88
N ALA A 18 -2.67 7.30 -17.77
CA ALA A 18 -2.35 6.82 -19.12
C ALA A 18 -1.61 7.88 -19.94
N GLU A 19 -2.04 9.15 -19.86
CA GLU A 19 -1.35 10.29 -20.47
C GLU A 19 0.04 10.47 -19.86
N ALA A 20 0.17 10.46 -18.54
CA ALA A 20 1.45 10.63 -17.87
C ALA A 20 2.47 9.51 -18.22
N ILE A 21 2.00 8.28 -18.43
CA ILE A 21 2.85 7.16 -18.90
C ILE A 21 3.47 7.46 -20.28
N GLN A 22 2.75 8.15 -21.19
CA GLN A 22 3.29 8.52 -22.50
C GLN A 22 4.42 9.54 -22.41
N HIS A 23 4.44 10.34 -21.34
CA HIS A 23 5.43 11.38 -21.09
C HIS A 23 6.65 10.91 -20.28
N LEU A 24 6.73 9.61 -19.95
CA LEU A 24 7.88 9.07 -19.25
C LEU A 24 9.15 9.16 -20.13
N PRO A 25 10.31 9.53 -19.55
CA PRO A 25 11.55 9.67 -20.31
C PRO A 25 12.05 8.33 -20.88
N GLN A 26 11.65 7.22 -20.27
CA GLN A 26 11.95 5.87 -20.73
C GLN A 26 10.70 5.01 -20.67
N ARG A 27 10.54 4.16 -21.69
CA ARG A 27 9.45 3.18 -21.71
C ARG A 27 9.62 2.17 -20.57
N PRO A 28 8.53 1.80 -19.87
CA PRO A 28 8.61 0.79 -18.82
C PRO A 28 9.10 -0.57 -19.33
N ARG A 29 9.79 -1.33 -18.47
CA ARG A 29 10.32 -2.67 -18.83
C ARG A 29 9.23 -3.71 -19.01
N ARG A 30 8.10 -3.55 -18.32
CA ARG A 30 6.89 -4.37 -18.46
C ARG A 30 5.83 -3.62 -19.25
N SER A 31 5.08 -4.35 -20.08
CA SER A 31 3.90 -3.81 -20.73
C SER A 31 2.87 -3.40 -19.69
N ILE A 32 2.24 -2.24 -19.90
CA ILE A 32 1.12 -1.75 -19.10
C ILE A 32 -0.12 -1.82 -19.98
N LEU A 33 -1.17 -2.49 -19.48
CA LEU A 33 -2.49 -2.52 -20.09
C LEU A 33 -3.38 -1.54 -19.33
N ILE A 34 -3.96 -0.58 -20.05
CA ILE A 34 -5.02 0.29 -19.52
C ILE A 34 -6.35 -0.33 -19.93
N ALA A 35 -7.21 -0.62 -18.96
CA ALA A 35 -8.49 -1.28 -19.17
C ALA A 35 -9.60 -0.54 -18.42
N PHE A 36 -10.75 -0.40 -19.09
CA PHE A 36 -11.98 0.14 -18.53
C PHE A 36 -13.02 -0.99 -18.61
N TRP A 37 -13.56 -1.37 -17.47
CA TRP A 37 -14.50 -2.49 -17.38
C TRP A 37 -15.93 -2.02 -17.57
N ASP A 38 -16.76 -2.88 -18.15
CA ASP A 38 -18.20 -2.67 -18.27
C ASP A 38 -18.93 -3.71 -17.41
N GLY A 39 -20.12 -3.37 -16.94
CA GLY A 39 -20.95 -4.24 -16.10
C GLY A 39 -20.34 -4.62 -14.75
N GLU A 40 -19.47 -3.77 -14.18
CA GLU A 40 -18.95 -3.89 -12.81
C GLU A 40 -20.12 -4.00 -11.81
N GLU A 41 -21.01 -3.02 -11.85
CA GLU A 41 -22.25 -2.89 -11.06
C GLU A 41 -23.30 -4.01 -11.30
N LYS A 42 -23.04 -4.91 -12.24
CA LYS A 42 -23.87 -6.08 -12.54
C LYS A 42 -23.22 -7.39 -12.08
N GLY A 43 -22.19 -7.30 -11.26
CA GLY A 43 -21.43 -8.45 -10.75
C GLY A 43 -20.12 -8.67 -11.50
N LEU A 44 -19.35 -7.60 -11.71
CA LEU A 44 -17.97 -7.64 -12.21
C LEU A 44 -17.84 -8.30 -13.59
N LEU A 45 -18.85 -8.12 -14.45
CA LEU A 45 -19.03 -8.92 -15.66
C LEU A 45 -17.86 -8.75 -16.64
N GLY A 46 -17.38 -7.53 -16.84
CA GLY A 46 -16.30 -7.21 -17.76
C GLY A 46 -14.96 -7.79 -17.35
N SER A 47 -14.56 -7.62 -16.08
CA SER A 47 -13.29 -8.13 -15.56
C SER A 47 -13.28 -9.66 -15.46
N TYR A 48 -14.39 -10.30 -15.07
CA TYR A 48 -14.54 -11.76 -15.16
C TYR A 48 -14.43 -12.27 -16.59
N HIS A 49 -15.11 -11.60 -17.53
CA HIS A 49 -15.04 -11.98 -18.95
C HIS A 49 -13.61 -11.89 -19.48
N PHE A 50 -12.89 -10.80 -19.17
CA PHE A 50 -11.50 -10.61 -19.57
C PHE A 50 -10.59 -11.72 -19.07
N LEU A 51 -10.69 -12.11 -17.79
CA LEU A 51 -9.87 -13.17 -17.21
C LEU A 51 -10.19 -14.56 -17.77
N ARG A 52 -11.44 -14.81 -18.17
CA ARG A 52 -11.88 -16.10 -18.74
C ARG A 52 -11.46 -16.27 -20.20
N VAL A 53 -11.61 -15.23 -21.01
CA VAL A 53 -11.44 -15.34 -22.47
C VAL A 53 -10.07 -14.85 -22.92
N ALA A 54 -9.53 -13.81 -22.28
CA ALA A 54 -8.37 -13.03 -22.68
C ALA A 54 -8.42 -12.53 -24.15
N PRO A 55 -8.24 -11.22 -24.41
CA PRO A 55 -8.13 -10.73 -25.78
C PRO A 55 -7.03 -11.44 -26.57
N GLU A 56 -7.26 -11.70 -27.85
CA GLU A 56 -6.29 -12.39 -28.73
C GLU A 56 -4.91 -11.71 -28.73
N GLY A 57 -4.87 -10.37 -28.67
CA GLY A 57 -3.62 -9.60 -28.58
C GLY A 57 -2.80 -9.86 -27.30
N LEU A 58 -3.40 -10.50 -26.29
CA LEU A 58 -2.75 -10.94 -25.05
C LEU A 58 -2.51 -12.45 -25.02
N ALA A 59 -2.75 -13.18 -26.11
CA ALA A 59 -2.51 -14.63 -26.17
C ALA A 59 -1.06 -14.97 -25.77
N GLY A 60 -0.92 -15.95 -24.87
CA GLY A 60 0.38 -16.35 -24.31
C GLY A 60 0.98 -15.38 -23.30
N ARG A 61 0.35 -14.23 -23.04
CA ARG A 61 0.72 -13.30 -21.97
C ARG A 61 -0.08 -13.59 -20.71
N ARG A 62 0.47 -13.22 -19.57
CA ARG A 62 -0.19 -13.34 -18.26
C ARG A 62 -0.20 -11.99 -17.58
N VAL A 63 -1.32 -11.65 -16.94
CA VAL A 63 -1.37 -10.48 -16.06
C VAL A 63 -0.56 -10.83 -14.80
N ALA A 64 0.47 -10.03 -14.52
CA ALA A 64 1.38 -10.28 -13.41
C ALA A 64 0.97 -9.52 -12.12
N LEU A 65 0.27 -8.40 -12.27
CA LEU A 65 -0.28 -7.56 -11.21
C LEU A 65 -1.47 -6.80 -11.80
N SER A 66 -2.52 -6.60 -11.02
CA SER A 66 -3.61 -5.67 -11.33
C SER A 66 -3.52 -4.42 -10.45
N VAL A 67 -3.90 -3.27 -11.00
CA VAL A 67 -4.06 -2.01 -10.25
C VAL A 67 -5.42 -1.45 -10.57
N ASN A 68 -6.24 -1.23 -9.55
CA ASN A 68 -7.62 -0.80 -9.69
C ASN A 68 -7.83 0.59 -9.10
N LEU A 69 -8.54 1.47 -9.81
CA LEU A 69 -8.96 2.78 -9.33
C LEU A 69 -10.47 2.78 -9.25
N ASP A 70 -10.98 2.94 -8.04
CA ASP A 70 -12.41 2.97 -7.79
C ASP A 70 -12.74 4.04 -6.77
N MET A 71 -13.72 4.90 -7.08
CA MET A 71 -14.16 6.01 -6.22
C MET A 71 -12.99 6.80 -5.62
N ILE A 72 -12.24 7.50 -6.47
CA ILE A 72 -11.07 8.30 -6.07
C ILE A 72 -11.34 9.80 -6.00
N GLY A 73 -12.58 10.23 -6.24
CA GLY A 73 -13.02 11.61 -6.33
C GLY A 73 -13.44 12.24 -5.01
N ARG A 74 -13.49 11.48 -3.90
CA ARG A 74 -14.01 11.97 -2.62
C ARG A 74 -12.98 11.94 -1.50
N LEU A 75 -11.71 12.21 -1.82
CA LEU A 75 -10.61 12.27 -0.84
C LEU A 75 -10.92 13.23 0.32
N ARG A 76 -10.86 12.73 1.56
CA ARG A 76 -11.16 13.48 2.80
C ARG A 76 -9.98 13.38 3.77
N GLY A 77 -9.49 14.53 4.24
CA GLY A 77 -8.40 14.60 5.20
C GLY A 77 -7.10 13.93 4.73
N GLY A 78 -6.88 13.84 3.41
CA GLY A 78 -5.72 13.17 2.81
C GLY A 78 -5.68 11.64 2.99
N ARG A 79 -6.76 11.03 3.52
CA ARG A 79 -6.82 9.59 3.79
C ARG A 79 -7.21 8.81 2.53
N LEU A 80 -6.37 7.88 2.11
CA LEU A 80 -6.63 6.96 0.99
C LEU A 80 -6.65 5.52 1.49
N GLU A 81 -7.66 4.75 1.11
CA GLU A 81 -7.72 3.32 1.39
C GLU A 81 -6.96 2.54 0.32
N VAL A 82 -6.16 1.57 0.77
CA VAL A 82 -5.35 0.72 -0.10
C VAL A 82 -5.68 -0.74 0.20
N TYR A 83 -6.26 -1.42 -0.79
CA TYR A 83 -6.67 -2.82 -0.68
C TYR A 83 -5.67 -3.71 -1.41
N GLY A 84 -5.74 -5.02 -1.14
CA GLY A 84 -5.04 -6.03 -1.93
C GLY A 84 -3.52 -6.13 -1.69
N THR A 85 -2.89 -5.23 -0.91
CA THR A 85 -1.43 -5.27 -0.70
C THR A 85 -0.94 -6.56 -0.06
N ARG A 86 -1.82 -7.35 0.58
CA ARG A 86 -1.52 -8.66 1.15
C ARG A 86 -1.52 -9.80 0.13
N THR A 87 -1.99 -9.57 -1.08
CA THR A 87 -2.02 -10.59 -2.14
C THR A 87 -0.62 -10.99 -2.62
N ALA A 88 0.42 -10.20 -2.36
CA ALA A 88 1.81 -10.58 -2.58
C ALA A 88 2.76 -9.82 -1.63
N HIS A 89 3.93 -10.37 -1.35
CA HIS A 89 4.91 -9.71 -0.47
C HIS A 89 5.48 -8.43 -1.11
N GLY A 90 5.68 -7.38 -0.30
CA GLY A 90 6.36 -6.16 -0.73
C GLY A 90 5.50 -5.18 -1.53
N LEU A 91 4.22 -5.48 -1.79
CA LEU A 91 3.31 -4.52 -2.42
C LEU A 91 3.11 -3.30 -1.52
N ARG A 92 2.87 -3.50 -0.21
CA ARG A 92 2.75 -2.40 0.76
C ARG A 92 3.99 -1.51 0.74
N GLU A 93 5.17 -2.11 0.85
CA GLU A 93 6.44 -1.36 0.81
C GLU A 93 6.58 -0.57 -0.50
N THR A 94 6.24 -1.17 -1.65
CA THR A 94 6.30 -0.46 -2.93
C THR A 94 5.34 0.72 -2.99
N VAL A 95 4.12 0.57 -2.46
CA VAL A 95 3.14 1.67 -2.35
C VAL A 95 3.67 2.79 -1.43
N VAL A 96 4.21 2.43 -0.26
CA VAL A 96 4.78 3.39 0.71
C VAL A 96 5.94 4.18 0.10
N GLN A 97 6.84 3.49 -0.60
CA GLN A 97 7.96 4.10 -1.29
C GLN A 97 7.45 5.07 -2.37
N ALA A 98 6.47 4.65 -3.20
CA ALA A 98 5.87 5.51 -4.20
C ALA A 98 5.20 6.76 -3.59
N ASN A 99 4.49 6.60 -2.47
CA ASN A 99 3.84 7.71 -1.76
C ASN A 99 4.83 8.71 -1.13
N SER A 100 6.04 8.25 -0.80
CA SER A 100 7.07 9.02 -0.08
C SER A 100 8.20 9.54 -0.99
N ARG A 101 8.17 9.29 -2.30
CA ARG A 101 9.23 9.71 -3.23
C ARG A 101 9.39 11.24 -3.24
N PRO A 102 10.55 11.81 -2.87
CA PRO A 102 10.70 13.26 -2.75
C PRO A 102 10.39 14.05 -4.02
N SER A 103 10.66 13.49 -5.20
CA SER A 103 10.41 14.18 -6.48
C SER A 103 8.94 14.24 -6.86
N HIS A 104 8.08 13.38 -6.29
CA HIS A 104 6.69 13.19 -6.70
C HIS A 104 5.79 12.73 -5.54
N ALA A 105 6.06 13.16 -4.31
CA ALA A 105 5.37 12.63 -3.14
C ALA A 105 3.88 12.99 -3.20
N ALA A 106 3.01 11.98 -3.28
CA ALA A 106 1.58 12.16 -3.15
C ALA A 106 1.21 12.57 -1.71
N GLY A 107 2.03 12.15 -0.73
CA GLY A 107 1.90 12.59 0.65
C GLY A 107 0.57 12.18 1.29
N LEU A 108 -0.05 11.09 0.83
CA LEU A 108 -1.34 10.61 1.34
C LEU A 108 -1.15 9.89 2.67
N ASP A 109 -2.17 9.96 3.54
CA ASP A 109 -2.28 9.11 4.73
C ASP A 109 -2.93 7.79 4.32
N LEU A 110 -2.14 6.72 4.20
CA LEU A 110 -2.62 5.45 3.66
C LEU A 110 -3.24 4.57 4.77
N ALA A 111 -4.47 4.13 4.53
CA ALA A 111 -5.19 3.16 5.33
C ALA A 111 -5.22 1.82 4.61
N PHE A 112 -4.37 0.88 5.03
CA PHE A 112 -4.34 -0.44 4.41
C PHE A 112 -5.48 -1.31 4.93
N VAL A 113 -6.35 -1.71 4.00
CA VAL A 113 -7.49 -2.59 4.25
C VAL A 113 -7.07 -4.02 3.91
N TRP A 114 -7.30 -4.93 4.87
CA TRP A 114 -6.89 -6.33 4.73
C TRP A 114 -8.04 -7.24 4.33
N ASP A 115 -9.28 -6.74 4.41
CA ASP A 115 -10.45 -7.47 3.94
C ASP A 115 -10.38 -7.63 2.42
N ILE A 116 -10.80 -8.80 1.95
CA ILE A 116 -10.99 -9.11 0.53
C ILE A 116 -12.50 -9.27 0.35
N GLU A 117 -13.09 -8.33 -0.37
CA GLU A 117 -14.52 -8.26 -0.64
C GLU A 117 -14.73 -8.29 -2.16
N ASP A 118 -15.91 -8.75 -2.59
CA ASP A 118 -16.32 -8.81 -4.00
C ASP A 118 -17.01 -7.51 -4.44
N ASP A 119 -16.47 -6.38 -3.99
CA ASP A 119 -17.06 -5.05 -4.06
C ASP A 119 -16.48 -4.15 -5.17
N SER A 120 -15.50 -4.64 -5.95
CA SER A 120 -14.95 -3.94 -7.12
C SER A 120 -14.10 -4.87 -8.01
N ASP A 121 -13.73 -4.40 -9.20
CA ASP A 121 -13.00 -5.15 -10.24
C ASP A 121 -11.61 -5.67 -9.83
N HIS A 122 -11.10 -5.31 -8.65
CA HIS A 122 -9.89 -5.94 -8.11
C HIS A 122 -10.13 -7.40 -7.67
N TYR A 123 -11.35 -7.77 -7.26
CA TYR A 123 -11.67 -9.09 -6.73
C TYR A 123 -11.51 -10.23 -7.74
N PRO A 124 -11.98 -10.13 -9.00
CA PRO A 124 -11.78 -11.17 -10.01
C PRO A 124 -10.30 -11.51 -10.22
N PHE A 125 -9.40 -10.52 -10.16
CA PHE A 125 -7.96 -10.76 -10.25
C PHE A 125 -7.43 -11.56 -9.04
N ILE A 126 -7.91 -11.27 -7.84
CA ILE A 126 -7.58 -12.06 -6.64
C ILE A 126 -8.07 -13.51 -6.80
N THR A 127 -9.31 -13.73 -7.28
CA THR A 127 -9.83 -15.09 -7.55
C THR A 127 -9.02 -15.83 -8.61
N ALA A 128 -8.46 -15.11 -9.58
CA ALA A 128 -7.54 -15.64 -10.59
C ALA A 128 -6.08 -15.77 -10.10
N ARG A 129 -5.82 -15.53 -8.81
CA ARG A 129 -4.48 -15.57 -8.18
C ARG A 129 -3.49 -14.59 -8.81
N VAL A 130 -4.00 -13.44 -9.23
CA VAL A 130 -3.20 -12.30 -9.68
C VAL A 130 -3.10 -11.31 -8.50
N PRO A 131 -1.89 -10.94 -8.06
CA PRO A 131 -1.73 -9.89 -7.07
C PRO A 131 -2.44 -8.61 -7.49
N THR A 132 -2.98 -7.84 -6.54
CA THR A 132 -3.69 -6.59 -6.85
C THR A 132 -3.38 -5.49 -5.85
N VAL A 133 -3.54 -4.25 -6.28
CA VAL A 133 -3.64 -3.07 -5.41
C VAL A 133 -4.81 -2.24 -5.90
N MET A 134 -5.72 -1.87 -5.00
CA MET A 134 -6.80 -0.91 -5.30
C MET A 134 -6.63 0.35 -4.45
N PHE A 135 -6.89 1.50 -5.07
CA PHE A 135 -6.96 2.79 -4.39
C PHE A 135 -8.41 3.28 -4.38
N HIS A 136 -8.88 3.70 -3.19
CA HIS A 136 -10.27 4.06 -2.95
C HIS A 136 -10.37 5.16 -1.87
N THR A 137 -11.27 6.14 -2.02
CA THR A 137 -11.39 7.27 -1.07
C THR A 137 -12.40 7.06 0.05
N GLY A 138 -12.99 5.86 0.12
CA GLY A 138 -13.93 5.44 1.15
C GLY A 138 -15.37 5.82 0.81
N LEU A 139 -16.30 5.00 1.28
CA LEU A 139 -17.73 5.18 1.03
C LEU A 139 -18.27 6.51 1.56
N HIS A 140 -19.41 6.94 1.00
CA HIS A 140 -20.14 8.15 1.38
C HIS A 140 -21.64 8.00 1.14
N ASP A 141 -22.44 8.91 1.69
CA ASP A 141 -23.92 8.83 1.70
C ASP A 141 -24.59 8.90 0.31
N ASN A 142 -23.83 9.19 -0.74
CA ASN A 142 -24.31 9.28 -2.12
C ASN A 142 -23.96 8.04 -2.96
N TYR A 143 -23.19 7.10 -2.41
CA TYR A 143 -22.84 5.84 -3.07
C TYR A 143 -24.08 5.09 -3.57
N HIS A 144 -24.05 4.61 -4.82
CA HIS A 144 -25.20 4.02 -5.53
C HIS A 144 -26.47 4.89 -5.60
N ARG A 145 -26.35 6.23 -5.58
CA ARG A 145 -27.52 7.14 -5.64
C ARG A 145 -27.45 8.10 -6.82
N PRO A 146 -28.59 8.57 -7.36
CA PRO A 146 -28.61 9.58 -8.43
C PRO A 146 -27.93 10.90 -8.04
N SER A 147 -27.77 11.15 -6.74
CA SER A 147 -27.09 12.32 -6.18
C SER A 147 -25.56 12.24 -6.22
N ASP A 148 -24.96 11.11 -6.61
CA ASP A 148 -23.52 11.04 -6.85
C ASP A 148 -23.15 11.81 -8.13
N ASP A 149 -22.74 13.06 -7.96
CA ASP A 149 -22.75 14.07 -9.01
C ASP A 149 -21.56 15.04 -8.87
N VAL A 150 -21.17 15.66 -9.98
CA VAL A 150 -19.83 16.25 -10.18
C VAL A 150 -19.46 17.34 -9.16
N GLN A 151 -20.43 18.11 -8.68
CA GLN A 151 -20.24 19.15 -7.66
C GLN A 151 -19.73 18.61 -6.31
N LEU A 152 -19.83 17.30 -6.08
CA LEU A 152 -19.34 16.64 -4.88
C LEU A 152 -17.88 16.20 -5.02
N ILE A 153 -17.30 16.23 -6.22
CA ILE A 153 -15.95 15.72 -6.47
C ILE A 153 -14.89 16.71 -5.96
N ASN A 154 -13.96 16.16 -5.19
CA ASN A 154 -12.71 16.80 -4.81
C ASN A 154 -11.68 16.58 -5.93
N LEU A 155 -11.68 17.46 -6.93
CA LEU A 155 -10.76 17.40 -8.07
C LEU A 155 -9.29 17.48 -7.64
N GLU A 156 -8.97 18.36 -6.69
CA GLU A 156 -7.60 18.49 -6.14
C GLU A 156 -7.16 17.20 -5.42
N GLY A 157 -8.11 16.45 -4.86
CA GLY A 157 -7.87 15.17 -4.21
C GLY A 157 -7.58 14.00 -5.18
N ILE A 158 -8.01 14.08 -6.44
CA ILE A 158 -7.74 13.05 -7.45
C ILE A 158 -6.26 13.07 -7.86
N GLU A 159 -5.65 14.25 -7.98
CA GLU A 159 -4.26 14.42 -8.42
C GLU A 159 -3.25 13.60 -7.57
N PRO A 160 -3.20 13.69 -6.22
CA PRO A 160 -2.26 12.89 -5.45
C PRO A 160 -2.51 11.38 -5.56
N VAL A 161 -3.76 10.95 -5.78
CA VAL A 161 -4.08 9.52 -6.01
C VAL A 161 -3.54 9.07 -7.38
N ALA A 162 -3.71 9.87 -8.43
CA ALA A 162 -3.15 9.62 -9.75
C ALA A 162 -1.60 9.59 -9.72
N ARG A 163 -0.97 10.53 -9.00
CA ARG A 163 0.49 10.56 -8.80
C ARG A 163 1.00 9.32 -8.08
N LEU A 164 0.33 8.90 -7.00
CA LEU A 164 0.65 7.65 -6.30
C LEU A 164 0.54 6.45 -7.26
N THR A 165 -0.54 6.40 -8.04
CA THR A 165 -0.79 5.32 -9.01
C THR A 165 0.32 5.25 -10.05
N LEU A 166 0.68 6.37 -10.67
CA LEU A 166 1.80 6.46 -11.61
C LEU A 166 3.12 6.03 -10.95
N GLY A 167 3.41 6.53 -9.74
CA GLY A 167 4.61 6.20 -8.99
C GLY A 167 4.73 4.71 -8.69
N PHE A 168 3.62 4.08 -8.30
CA PHE A 168 3.53 2.65 -8.01
C PHE A 168 3.66 1.80 -9.28
N VAL A 169 2.86 2.10 -10.31
CA VAL A 169 2.88 1.39 -11.60
C VAL A 169 4.26 1.46 -12.24
N THR A 170 4.91 2.64 -12.25
CA THR A 170 6.27 2.78 -12.78
C THR A 170 7.32 2.07 -11.94
N ALA A 171 7.17 2.02 -10.62
CA ALA A 171 8.07 1.26 -9.75
C ALA A 171 8.01 -0.23 -10.10
N VAL A 172 6.81 -0.81 -10.16
CA VAL A 172 6.63 -2.23 -10.46
C VAL A 172 7.02 -2.54 -11.91
N ALA A 173 6.64 -1.69 -12.86
CA ALA A 173 6.91 -1.94 -14.28
C ALA A 173 8.41 -1.87 -14.61
N ASN A 174 9.21 -1.16 -13.81
CA ASN A 174 10.66 -1.01 -13.99
C ASN A 174 11.52 -1.90 -13.08
N ASP A 175 10.93 -2.57 -12.09
CA ASP A 175 11.68 -3.48 -11.22
C ASP A 175 12.29 -4.63 -12.05
N ALA A 176 13.58 -4.92 -11.87
CA ALA A 176 14.22 -6.05 -12.53
C ALA A 176 13.74 -7.39 -11.95
N ALA A 177 13.33 -7.40 -10.67
CA ALA A 177 12.86 -8.59 -9.99
C ALA A 177 11.49 -9.03 -10.54
N PRO A 178 11.20 -10.34 -10.57
CA PRO A 178 9.86 -10.83 -10.87
C PRO A 178 8.82 -10.26 -9.89
N ILE A 179 7.59 -10.05 -10.38
CA ILE A 179 6.48 -9.73 -9.47
C ILE A 179 6.29 -10.92 -8.53
N PRO A 180 6.23 -10.71 -7.20
CA PRO A 180 6.09 -11.80 -6.25
C PRO A 180 4.80 -12.59 -6.50
N ALA A 181 4.86 -13.90 -6.26
CA ALA A 181 3.72 -14.78 -6.46
C ALA A 181 2.56 -14.43 -5.52
N PHE A 182 1.34 -14.76 -5.95
CA PHE A 182 0.15 -14.59 -5.14
C PHE A 182 0.26 -15.39 -3.83
N ARG A 183 -0.14 -14.76 -2.73
CA ARG A 183 -0.05 -15.31 -1.38
C ARG A 183 -1.40 -15.87 -0.94
N ASP A 184 -1.52 -17.20 -0.93
CA ASP A 184 -2.75 -17.89 -0.53
C ASP A 184 -3.28 -17.49 0.85
N ARG A 185 -2.37 -17.16 1.78
CA ARG A 185 -2.75 -16.71 3.12
C ARG A 185 -3.58 -15.43 3.12
N ALA A 186 -3.55 -14.61 2.05
CA ALA A 186 -4.33 -13.39 1.96
C ALA A 186 -5.84 -13.66 2.13
N TRP A 187 -6.35 -14.82 1.68
CA TRP A 187 -7.75 -15.22 1.84
C TRP A 187 -8.19 -15.41 3.31
N GLY A 188 -7.25 -15.74 4.19
CA GLY A 188 -7.52 -15.93 5.63
C GLY A 188 -7.20 -14.70 6.47
N GLU A 189 -6.84 -13.58 5.84
CA GLU A 189 -6.44 -12.36 6.50
C GLU A 189 -7.53 -11.30 6.35
N SER A 190 -7.66 -10.44 7.35
CA SER A 190 -8.73 -9.45 7.44
C SER A 190 -8.29 -8.30 8.35
N ASN A 191 -9.12 -7.27 8.48
CA ASN A 191 -8.87 -6.19 9.43
C ASN A 191 -8.81 -6.70 10.90
N VAL A 192 -9.44 -7.84 11.22
CA VAL A 192 -9.26 -8.50 12.54
C VAL A 192 -7.83 -8.98 12.71
N THR A 193 -7.26 -9.61 11.69
CA THR A 193 -5.85 -10.04 11.71
C THR A 193 -4.92 -8.83 11.80
N ARG A 194 -5.21 -7.76 11.07
CA ARG A 194 -4.45 -6.48 11.15
C ARG A 194 -4.41 -5.97 12.58
N ASN A 195 -5.58 -5.82 13.19
CA ASN A 195 -5.71 -5.26 14.53
C ASN A 195 -4.94 -6.10 15.56
N ARG A 196 -4.88 -7.43 15.40
CA ARG A 196 -4.07 -8.32 16.25
C ARG A 196 -2.56 -8.14 16.01
N VAL A 197 -2.13 -8.09 14.74
CA VAL A 197 -0.71 -7.93 14.37
C VAL A 197 -0.18 -6.57 14.81
N GLU A 198 -1.00 -5.52 14.70
CA GLU A 198 -0.61 -4.13 15.01
C GLU A 198 -0.92 -3.70 16.45
N ALA A 199 -1.60 -4.55 17.23
CA ALA A 199 -1.92 -4.25 18.63
C ALA A 199 -0.67 -3.94 19.45
N ALA A 200 -0.70 -2.84 20.21
CA ALA A 200 0.34 -2.52 21.17
C ALA A 200 0.49 -3.65 22.19
N ALA A 201 1.74 -3.97 22.54
CA ALA A 201 2.04 -4.97 23.54
C ALA A 201 2.00 -4.34 24.94
N PRO A 202 1.30 -4.94 25.92
CA PRO A 202 1.07 -4.34 27.24
C PRO A 202 2.38 -4.22 28.04
N ASP A 203 2.58 -3.16 28.81
CA ASP A 203 3.81 -2.92 29.59
C ASP A 203 4.12 -4.03 30.62
N THR A 204 3.14 -4.88 30.94
CA THR A 204 3.21 -5.94 31.95
C THR A 204 3.73 -7.29 31.43
N ASP A 205 4.09 -7.42 30.16
CA ASP A 205 4.48 -8.73 29.60
C ASP A 205 5.86 -9.24 30.03
N GLY A 206 6.61 -8.46 30.82
CA GLY A 206 7.92 -8.83 31.34
C GLY A 206 9.05 -8.86 30.30
N SER A 207 8.80 -8.46 29.06
CA SER A 207 9.83 -8.44 28.02
C SER A 207 10.94 -7.45 28.38
N PRO A 208 12.22 -7.82 28.26
CA PRO A 208 13.32 -6.93 28.61
C PRO A 208 13.33 -5.71 27.68
N ARG A 209 13.58 -4.54 28.26
CA ARG A 209 13.86 -3.32 27.50
C ARG A 209 15.19 -3.50 26.77
N GLY A 210 15.14 -3.81 25.48
CA GLY A 210 16.32 -3.84 24.63
C GLY A 210 17.03 -2.47 24.59
N ARG A 211 18.30 -2.45 24.19
CA ARG A 211 19.18 -1.26 24.15
C ARG A 211 18.51 -0.01 23.58
N TRP A 212 17.82 -0.17 22.45
CA TRP A 212 17.16 0.92 21.74
C TRP A 212 15.73 1.22 22.21
N GLY A 213 15.15 0.36 23.06
CA GLY A 213 13.77 0.51 23.55
C GLY A 213 12.69 0.34 22.49
N LEU A 214 12.92 -0.53 21.50
CA LEU A 214 11.94 -0.96 20.50
C LEU A 214 11.50 -2.40 20.73
N GLY A 215 10.19 -2.61 20.80
CA GLY A 215 9.57 -3.93 20.82
C GLY A 215 8.82 -4.12 19.52
N THR A 216 9.17 -5.15 18.76
CA THR A 216 8.59 -5.41 17.44
C THR A 216 7.91 -6.76 17.35
N ARG A 217 6.94 -6.89 16.45
CA ARG A 217 6.26 -8.14 16.11
C ARG A 217 6.42 -8.42 14.63
N GLN A 218 6.74 -9.66 14.30
CA GLN A 218 6.79 -10.15 12.93
C GLN A 218 5.38 -10.11 12.32
N ASP A 219 5.27 -9.55 11.12
CA ASP A 219 4.10 -9.73 10.25
C ASP A 219 4.45 -10.74 9.16
N PRO A 220 3.87 -11.95 9.16
CA PRO A 220 4.12 -12.93 8.11
C PRO A 220 3.77 -12.46 6.70
N GLY A 221 2.87 -11.48 6.57
CA GLY A 221 2.52 -10.89 5.28
C GLY A 221 3.50 -9.83 4.79
N GLU A 222 4.22 -9.19 5.70
CA GLU A 222 5.24 -8.17 5.41
C GLU A 222 6.54 -8.52 6.15
N PRO A 223 7.22 -9.61 5.75
CA PRO A 223 8.29 -10.17 6.56
C PRO A 223 9.49 -9.23 6.73
N ALA A 224 9.72 -8.38 5.74
CA ALA A 224 10.75 -7.34 5.71
C ALA A 224 10.33 -6.03 6.40
N SER A 225 9.17 -6.00 7.08
CA SER A 225 8.68 -4.79 7.75
C SER A 225 7.95 -5.12 9.06
N PRO A 226 8.70 -5.57 10.10
CA PRO A 226 8.14 -5.86 11.41
C PRO A 226 7.51 -4.60 12.03
N VAL A 227 6.40 -4.82 12.75
CA VAL A 227 5.60 -3.75 13.35
C VAL A 227 6.16 -3.43 14.74
N VAL A 228 6.35 -2.14 15.02
CA VAL A 228 6.62 -1.63 16.37
C VAL A 228 5.35 -1.78 17.19
N VAL A 229 5.41 -2.59 18.24
CA VAL A 229 4.28 -2.87 19.13
C VAL A 229 4.52 -2.33 20.54
N ARG A 230 5.76 -1.92 20.84
CA ARG A 230 6.10 -1.23 22.07
C ARG A 230 7.25 -0.27 21.84
N VAL A 231 7.15 0.89 22.49
CA VAL A 231 8.25 1.86 22.63
C VAL A 231 8.40 2.15 24.12
N TRP A 232 9.54 1.79 24.71
CA TRP A 232 9.76 2.02 26.14
C TRP A 232 9.98 3.51 26.43
N ARG A 233 9.36 4.02 27.51
CA ARG A 233 9.61 5.39 27.99
C ARG A 233 11.09 5.60 28.30
N ASP A 234 11.55 6.84 28.10
CA ASP A 234 12.95 7.25 28.33
C ASP A 234 14.00 6.43 27.57
N SER A 235 13.62 5.85 26.43
CA SER A 235 14.52 5.11 25.54
C SER A 235 14.99 5.95 24.34
N PRO A 236 16.07 5.54 23.67
CA PRO A 236 16.48 6.15 22.41
C PRO A 236 15.35 6.20 21.38
N ALA A 237 14.55 5.13 21.25
CA ALA A 237 13.43 5.11 20.32
C ALA A 237 12.30 6.07 20.71
N ALA A 238 11.98 6.19 21.99
CA ALA A 238 11.01 7.19 22.46
C ALA A 238 11.52 8.61 22.19
N ALA A 239 12.79 8.88 22.47
CA ALA A 239 13.41 10.19 22.20
C ALA A 239 13.45 10.52 20.70
N ALA A 240 13.64 9.52 19.85
CA ALA A 240 13.60 9.65 18.40
C ALA A 240 12.16 9.79 17.84
N GLY A 241 11.13 9.62 18.66
CA GLY A 241 9.73 9.75 18.27
C GLY A 241 9.15 8.51 17.58
N ALA A 242 9.68 7.32 17.83
CA ALA A 242 9.06 6.06 17.41
C ALA A 242 7.69 5.88 18.07
N LEU A 243 6.74 5.27 17.36
CA LEU A 243 5.38 5.03 17.82
C LEU A 243 5.00 3.55 17.62
N ALA A 244 4.09 3.05 18.47
CA ALA A 244 3.42 1.79 18.18
C ALA A 244 2.61 1.92 16.87
N GLY A 245 2.65 0.88 16.04
CA GLY A 245 2.07 0.86 14.70
C GLY A 245 3.05 1.24 13.58
N ASP A 246 4.19 1.85 13.90
CA ASP A 246 5.27 2.05 12.92
C ASP A 246 5.76 0.71 12.38
N ARG A 247 6.15 0.63 11.11
CA ARG A 247 6.80 -0.57 10.54
C ARG A 247 8.22 -0.24 10.14
N VAL A 248 9.19 -0.95 10.70
CA VAL A 248 10.61 -0.67 10.41
C VAL A 248 10.94 -1.15 9.01
N MET A 249 11.59 -0.32 8.19
CA MET A 249 11.91 -0.64 6.79
C MET A 249 13.42 -0.74 6.55
N THR A 250 14.19 0.13 7.21
CA THR A 250 15.65 0.19 7.06
C THR A 250 16.33 0.35 8.41
N VAL A 251 17.59 -0.08 8.48
CA VAL A 251 18.53 0.28 9.55
C VAL A 251 19.81 0.77 8.88
N ASP A 252 20.24 1.97 9.25
CA ASP A 252 21.36 2.72 8.67
C ASP A 252 21.31 2.78 7.14
N GLY A 253 20.11 3.07 6.62
CA GLY A 253 19.84 3.16 5.18
C GLY A 253 19.84 1.83 4.43
N THR A 254 20.08 0.71 5.12
CA THR A 254 20.01 -0.62 4.51
C THR A 254 18.64 -1.24 4.76
N ARG A 255 17.96 -1.65 3.68
CA ARG A 255 16.69 -2.41 3.76
C ARG A 255 16.89 -3.68 4.57
N ILE A 256 15.99 -3.92 5.51
CA ILE A 256 15.98 -5.17 6.30
C ILE A 256 15.24 -6.27 5.54
N SER A 257 15.57 -7.53 5.81
CA SER A 257 14.88 -8.68 5.19
C SER A 257 13.95 -9.44 6.15
N SER A 258 14.12 -9.26 7.46
CA SER A 258 13.31 -9.89 8.50
C SER A 258 13.42 -9.16 9.84
N GLN A 259 12.58 -9.51 10.82
CA GLN A 259 12.77 -9.06 12.21
C GLN A 259 14.14 -9.47 12.76
N ASP A 260 14.60 -10.69 12.46
CA ASP A 260 15.91 -11.15 12.91
C ASP A 260 17.05 -10.33 12.31
N ASP A 261 16.95 -9.97 11.01
CA ASP A 261 17.92 -9.09 10.36
C ASP A 261 17.93 -7.70 10.99
N MET A 262 16.75 -7.12 11.24
CA MET A 262 16.60 -5.85 11.96
C MET A 262 17.27 -5.91 13.34
N LEU A 263 16.95 -6.92 14.16
CA LEU A 263 17.50 -7.08 15.50
C LEU A 263 19.01 -7.31 15.48
N ARG A 264 19.54 -8.00 14.47
CA ARG A 264 20.98 -8.20 14.30
C ARG A 264 21.68 -6.87 14.00
N ARG A 265 21.13 -6.07 13.09
CA ARG A 265 21.67 -4.74 12.72
C ARG A 265 21.63 -3.77 13.88
N LEU A 266 20.49 -3.68 14.58
CA LEU A 266 20.35 -2.83 15.76
C LEU A 266 21.32 -3.24 16.88
N ARG A 267 21.59 -4.54 17.09
CA ARG A 267 22.61 -4.99 18.05
C ARG A 267 24.04 -4.61 17.65
N GLY A 268 24.32 -4.57 16.35
CA GLY A 268 25.63 -4.20 15.81
C GLY A 268 25.90 -2.70 15.72
N ALA A 269 24.87 -1.86 15.84
CA ALA A 269 25.03 -0.40 15.85
C ALA A 269 25.88 0.05 17.05
N THR A 270 26.57 1.18 16.93
CA THR A 270 27.35 1.78 18.03
C THR A 270 26.50 2.82 18.76
N VAL A 271 27.01 4.02 19.03
CA VAL A 271 26.34 5.06 19.84
C VAL A 271 25.08 5.63 19.17
N MET A 272 24.98 5.50 17.85
CA MET A 272 23.89 6.02 17.05
C MET A 272 23.51 5.02 15.94
N THR A 273 22.22 4.98 15.61
CA THR A 273 21.70 4.31 14.41
C THR A 273 20.50 5.10 13.87
N ALA A 274 20.27 5.04 12.57
CA ALA A 274 19.07 5.59 11.95
C ALA A 274 18.17 4.44 11.48
N ILE A 275 16.87 4.56 11.75
CA ILE A 275 15.87 3.66 11.15
C ILE A 275 14.91 4.48 10.32
N ASP A 276 14.54 3.98 9.15
CA ASP A 276 13.37 4.48 8.44
C ASP A 276 12.18 3.59 8.80
N VAL A 277 11.08 4.22 9.22
CA VAL A 277 9.82 3.55 9.51
C VAL A 277 8.73 4.00 8.56
N GLU A 278 7.85 3.09 8.18
CA GLU A 278 6.56 3.45 7.64
C GLU A 278 5.63 3.88 8.79
N ARG A 279 5.06 5.08 8.65
CA ARG A 279 4.00 5.59 9.50
C ARG A 279 2.86 6.09 8.61
N ARG A 280 1.70 5.43 8.67
CA ARG A 280 0.50 5.77 7.88
C ARG A 280 0.79 5.91 6.38
N GLY A 281 1.57 4.99 5.82
CA GLY A 281 1.91 5.05 4.40
C GLY A 281 3.04 6.01 4.01
N ARG A 282 3.65 6.72 4.97
CA ARG A 282 4.78 7.64 4.72
C ARG A 282 6.05 7.14 5.39
N ILE A 283 7.20 7.40 4.78
CA ILE A 283 8.51 7.08 5.36
C ILE A 283 8.93 8.21 6.31
N VAL A 284 9.26 7.85 7.55
CA VAL A 284 9.79 8.74 8.58
C VAL A 284 11.14 8.22 9.04
N ARG A 285 12.17 9.05 8.96
CA ARG A 285 13.52 8.74 9.46
C ARG A 285 13.61 9.09 10.94
N LEU A 286 14.05 8.13 11.75
CA LEU A 286 14.23 8.27 13.20
C LEU A 286 15.72 8.06 13.54
N GLU A 287 16.33 9.03 14.21
CA GLU A 287 17.70 8.93 14.70
C GLU A 287 17.73 8.50 16.15
N LEU A 288 18.18 7.27 16.39
CA LEU A 288 18.28 6.70 17.71
C LEU A 288 19.69 6.96 18.25
N ARG A 289 19.76 7.64 19.39
CA ARG A 289 21.01 7.99 20.07
C ARG A 289 20.98 7.46 21.49
N GLU A 290 22.06 6.79 21.90
CA GLU A 290 22.26 6.52 23.31
C GLU A 290 22.44 7.84 24.07
N ARG A 291 21.85 7.93 25.27
CA ARG A 291 22.16 9.05 26.16
C ARG A 291 23.60 8.86 26.63
N ALA A 292 24.40 9.92 26.59
CA ALA A 292 25.65 9.95 27.34
C ALA A 292 25.30 9.83 28.84
N GLU A 293 26.00 8.94 29.54
CA GLU A 293 25.94 8.81 31.00
C GLU A 293 26.37 10.11 31.71
#